data_AF-A0A9P6RTK3-F1
#
_entry.id   AF-A0A9P6RTK3-F1
#
_cell.length_a   1.000
_cell.length_b   1.000
_cell.length_c   1.000
_cell.angle_alpha   90.00
_cell.angle_beta   90.00
_cell.angle_gamma   90.00
#
_symmetry.space_group_name_H-M   'P 1'
#
loop_
_entity.id
_entity.type
_entity.pdbx_description
1 polymer ?
#
loop_
_entity_poly.entity_id
_entity_poly.type
_entity_poly.pdbx_seq_one_letter_code
_entity_poly.pdbx_strand_id
1 'polypeptide(L)'
;MPSPNERVRIREVWAENLEQEMMLLRDLVDQYPYLAMDTEFPGVVARPIGNFRTSADYHYQTLRCNVDLLKMIQLGVTFADENGNHPKDACTWQFNFKFSLAEDMYAQDSIDLLTKSGINFQKHEDYGIDVHHFGELLISSGFVLLDEVKWISFHSGYDFGYLLKILTCSPLPAEENDFFDLLRTYFPCIYDIKYLMKSCKNLKGGLQELANDLHVPRIGSQHQAGSDSLLTCSTFFKMRNVFFEDKIDDAKYLGYLYGLGSAVGSTATQPNSLATFNSAAGNDSPLITNQSTAQNGKAGSFQKSSININ
;
A
#
# COMPACT_ATOMS: atom_id res chain seq x y z
N MET A 1 20.78 16.81 -2.47
CA MET A 1 19.62 17.70 -2.66
C MET A 1 19.02 17.35 -4.01
N PRO A 2 17.74 16.95 -4.10
CA PRO A 2 17.11 16.68 -5.39
C PRO A 2 17.13 17.93 -6.27
N SER A 3 17.22 17.74 -7.59
CA SER A 3 17.27 18.86 -8.54
C SER A 3 15.96 19.66 -8.49
N PRO A 4 15.97 20.97 -8.83
CA PRO A 4 14.74 21.77 -8.87
C PRO A 4 13.63 21.14 -9.72
N ASN A 5 13.97 20.42 -10.81
CA ASN A 5 13.01 19.71 -11.65
C ASN A 5 12.40 18.46 -11.00
N GLU A 6 13.08 17.82 -10.04
CA GLU A 6 12.55 16.66 -9.31
C GLU A 6 11.51 17.08 -8.26
N ARG A 7 11.67 18.27 -7.65
CA ARG A 7 10.69 18.83 -6.69
C ARG A 7 9.40 19.29 -7.35
N VAL A 8 9.40 19.55 -8.66
CA VAL A 8 8.22 20.02 -9.41
C VAL A 8 7.23 18.88 -9.70
N ARG A 9 7.69 17.61 -9.62
CA ARG A 9 6.91 16.44 -10.05
C ARG A 9 5.90 15.94 -9.01
N ILE A 10 6.22 16.09 -7.72
CA ILE A 10 5.39 15.66 -6.59
C ILE A 10 4.81 16.88 -5.90
N ARG A 11 3.48 17.02 -5.91
CA ARG A 11 2.76 18.11 -5.24
C ARG A 11 2.28 17.67 -3.88
N GLU A 12 2.65 18.43 -2.86
CA GLU A 12 2.14 18.25 -1.50
C GLU A 12 0.72 18.81 -1.38
N VAL A 13 -0.21 17.97 -0.92
CA VAL A 13 -1.60 18.35 -0.67
C VAL A 13 -1.86 18.30 0.83
N TRP A 14 -2.37 19.41 1.35
CA TRP A 14 -2.77 19.66 2.74
C TRP A 14 -4.21 20.16 2.75
N ALA A 15 -4.78 20.37 3.93
CA ALA A 15 -6.17 20.84 4.04
C ALA A 15 -6.43 22.16 3.27
N GLU A 16 -5.45 23.06 3.26
CA GLU A 16 -5.57 24.40 2.66
C GLU A 16 -5.66 24.42 1.12
N ASN A 17 -5.07 23.43 0.44
CA ASN A 17 -5.06 23.36 -1.02
C ASN A 17 -5.80 22.14 -1.59
N LEU A 18 -6.43 21.33 -0.75
CA LEU A 18 -7.10 20.09 -1.16
C LEU A 18 -8.08 20.31 -2.32
N GLU A 19 -9.03 21.25 -2.18
CA GLU A 19 -10.04 21.49 -3.21
C GLU A 19 -9.42 21.97 -4.54
N GLN A 20 -8.41 22.85 -4.46
CA GLN A 20 -7.72 23.37 -5.62
C GLN A 20 -7.02 22.25 -6.40
N GLU A 21 -6.33 21.35 -5.70
CA GLU A 21 -5.66 20.21 -6.33
C GLU A 21 -6.66 19.21 -6.89
N MET A 22 -7.73 18.88 -6.13
CA MET A 22 -8.77 17.96 -6.60
C MET A 22 -9.50 18.48 -7.84
N MET A 23 -9.69 19.79 -7.98
CA MET A 23 -10.24 20.40 -9.20
C MET A 23 -9.35 20.11 -10.41
N LEU A 24 -8.04 20.31 -10.29
CA LEU A 24 -7.09 20.05 -11.36
C LEU A 24 -7.03 18.56 -11.72
N LEU A 25 -7.11 17.68 -10.71
CA LEU A 25 -7.01 16.24 -10.93
C LEU A 25 -8.23 15.65 -11.65
N ARG A 26 -9.42 16.24 -11.46
CA ARG A 26 -10.64 15.85 -12.21
C ARG A 26 -10.45 16.00 -13.72
N ASP A 27 -9.74 17.03 -14.17
CA ASP A 27 -9.46 17.23 -15.60
C ASP A 27 -8.32 16.32 -16.10
N LEU A 28 -7.42 15.91 -15.21
CA LEU A 28 -6.28 15.07 -15.56
C LEU A 28 -6.64 13.61 -15.75
N VAL A 29 -7.56 13.06 -14.95
CA VAL A 29 -7.88 11.62 -15.01
C VAL A 29 -8.41 11.19 -16.38
N ASP A 30 -9.13 12.07 -17.08
CA ASP A 30 -9.62 11.81 -18.44
C ASP A 30 -8.49 11.62 -19.47
N GLN A 31 -7.37 12.33 -19.29
CA GLN A 31 -6.21 12.27 -20.19
C GLN A 31 -5.17 11.23 -19.73
N TYR A 32 -5.10 10.99 -18.43
CA TYR A 32 -4.13 10.13 -17.77
C TYR A 32 -4.84 9.13 -16.85
N PRO A 33 -5.58 8.15 -17.40
CA PRO A 33 -6.48 7.28 -16.65
C PRO A 33 -5.76 6.15 -15.87
N TYR A 34 -4.43 6.06 -15.94
CA TYR A 34 -3.67 5.14 -15.11
C TYR A 34 -3.23 5.81 -13.82
N LEU A 35 -3.81 5.36 -12.70
CA LEU A 35 -3.56 5.89 -11.37
C LEU A 35 -2.71 4.90 -10.57
N ALA A 36 -1.40 5.14 -10.50
CA ALA A 36 -0.55 4.40 -9.59
C ALA A 36 -0.64 4.98 -8.19
N MET A 37 -0.73 4.13 -7.17
CA MET A 37 -0.88 4.58 -5.79
C MET A 37 0.13 3.94 -4.82
N ASP A 38 0.24 4.53 -3.64
CA ASP A 38 0.77 3.90 -2.41
C ASP A 38 0.20 4.63 -1.18
N THR A 39 0.17 3.96 -0.03
CA THR A 39 -0.22 4.60 1.24
C THR A 39 0.82 4.39 2.33
N GLU A 40 0.88 5.38 3.23
CA GLU A 40 1.60 5.29 4.50
C GLU A 40 0.62 5.35 5.67
N PHE A 41 0.82 4.46 6.63
CA PHE A 41 -0.07 4.27 7.78
C PHE A 41 0.73 3.72 8.98
N PRO A 42 0.20 3.77 10.20
CA PRO A 42 0.98 3.55 11.42
C PRO A 42 1.19 2.06 11.75
N GLY A 43 1.36 1.21 10.72
CA GLY A 43 1.68 -0.20 10.85
C GLY A 43 0.50 -1.08 11.28
N VAL A 44 0.82 -2.10 12.08
CA VAL A 44 -0.11 -3.14 12.55
C VAL A 44 0.06 -3.23 14.07
N VAL A 45 -1.03 -3.01 14.81
CA VAL A 45 -1.05 -3.00 16.29
C VAL A 45 -1.83 -4.17 16.88
N ALA A 46 -2.68 -4.82 16.08
CA ALA A 46 -3.56 -5.88 16.55
C ALA A 46 -3.45 -7.14 15.68
N ARG A 47 -3.69 -8.29 16.30
CA ARG A 47 -3.92 -9.56 15.60
C ARG A 47 -5.28 -10.12 16.01
N PRO A 48 -6.09 -10.60 15.07
CA PRO A 48 -7.38 -11.18 15.40
C PRO A 48 -7.14 -12.50 16.13
N ILE A 49 -7.87 -12.71 17.23
CA ILE A 49 -7.85 -13.96 18.01
C ILE A 49 -9.05 -14.79 17.57
N GLY A 50 -8.81 -16.04 17.15
CA GLY A 50 -9.88 -16.94 16.74
C GLY A 50 -9.38 -18.09 15.88
N ASN A 51 -10.34 -18.91 15.43
CA ASN A 51 -10.08 -19.96 14.46
C ASN A 51 -10.38 -19.43 13.05
N PHE A 52 -9.40 -19.51 12.16
CA PHE A 52 -9.52 -19.06 10.77
C PHE A 52 -9.58 -20.25 9.83
N ARG A 53 -10.39 -20.14 8.78
CA ARG A 53 -10.61 -21.26 7.85
C ARG A 53 -9.39 -21.50 6.96
N THR A 54 -8.70 -20.42 6.59
CA THR A 54 -7.53 -20.45 5.71
C THR A 54 -6.52 -19.37 6.13
N SER A 55 -5.30 -19.45 5.58
CA SER A 55 -4.32 -18.37 5.75
C SER A 55 -4.77 -17.06 5.10
N ALA A 56 -5.55 -17.12 4.00
CA ALA A 56 -6.08 -15.93 3.33
C ALA A 56 -7.12 -15.24 4.21
N ASP A 57 -8.03 -16.01 4.82
CA ASP A 57 -8.99 -15.52 5.80
C ASP A 57 -8.28 -14.85 6.99
N TYR A 58 -7.23 -15.47 7.55
CA TYR A 58 -6.42 -14.84 8.60
C TYR A 58 -5.78 -13.51 8.16
N HIS A 59 -5.24 -13.44 6.94
CA HIS A 59 -4.67 -12.20 6.41
C HIS A 59 -5.71 -11.11 6.25
N TYR A 60 -6.88 -11.44 5.70
CA TYR A 60 -7.98 -10.50 5.55
C TYR A 60 -8.46 -9.99 6.91
N GLN A 61 -8.70 -10.87 7.89
CA GLN A 61 -9.15 -10.46 9.22
C GLN A 61 -8.08 -9.61 9.95
N THR A 62 -6.80 -9.87 9.70
CA THR A 62 -5.71 -9.03 10.24
C THR A 62 -5.74 -7.63 9.60
N LEU A 63 -5.88 -7.56 8.28
CA LEU A 63 -6.02 -6.30 7.55
C LEU A 63 -7.22 -5.51 8.05
N ARG A 64 -8.41 -6.11 8.03
CA ARG A 64 -9.66 -5.51 8.47
C ARG A 64 -9.53 -4.90 9.87
N CYS A 65 -9.08 -5.70 10.83
CA CYS A 65 -8.92 -5.26 12.22
C CYS A 65 -8.03 -4.02 12.35
N ASN A 66 -6.90 -3.97 11.64
CA ASN A 66 -5.97 -2.85 11.75
C ASN A 66 -6.43 -1.62 10.95
N VAL A 67 -6.97 -1.81 9.75
CA VAL A 67 -7.52 -0.71 8.95
C VAL A 67 -8.68 -0.03 9.67
N ASP A 68 -9.55 -0.78 10.32
CA ASP A 68 -10.67 -0.22 11.09
C ASP A 68 -10.17 0.59 12.29
N LEU A 69 -9.14 0.11 13.00
CA LEU A 69 -8.59 0.74 14.21
C LEU A 69 -7.70 1.96 13.93
N LEU A 70 -6.95 1.95 12.83
CA LEU A 70 -5.90 2.92 12.56
C LEU A 70 -6.33 3.98 11.53
N LYS A 71 -5.58 5.07 11.46
CA LYS A 71 -5.79 6.16 10.50
C LYS A 71 -4.66 6.17 9.45
N MET A 72 -5.02 6.44 8.19
CA MET A 72 -4.03 6.68 7.13
C MET A 72 -3.26 7.98 7.40
N ILE A 73 -1.97 8.02 7.06
CA ILE A 73 -1.10 9.20 7.24
C ILE A 73 -0.87 9.88 5.88
N GLN A 74 -0.57 9.11 4.82
CA GLN A 74 -0.42 9.64 3.47
C GLN A 74 -1.05 8.73 2.41
N LEU A 75 -1.47 9.34 1.31
CA LEU A 75 -1.78 8.70 0.03
C LEU A 75 -0.97 9.38 -1.07
N GLY A 76 -0.31 8.58 -1.89
CA GLY A 76 0.31 9.04 -3.12
C GLY A 76 -0.51 8.58 -4.31
N VAL A 77 -0.75 9.48 -5.27
CA VAL A 77 -1.38 9.14 -6.55
C VAL A 77 -0.54 9.72 -7.68
N THR A 78 -0.10 8.87 -8.59
CA THR A 78 0.64 9.23 -9.80
C THR A 78 -0.17 8.93 -11.04
N PHE A 79 -0.27 9.92 -11.92
CA PHE A 79 -1.04 9.88 -13.15
C PHE A 79 -0.18 9.50 -14.35
N ALA A 80 -0.68 8.61 -15.20
CA ALA A 80 -0.09 8.26 -16.47
C ALA A 80 -1.14 7.95 -17.55
N ASP A 81 -0.74 8.06 -18.81
CA ASP A 81 -1.53 7.60 -19.96
C ASP A 81 -1.30 6.10 -20.23
N GLU A 82 -1.98 5.56 -21.24
CA GLU A 82 -1.84 4.15 -21.66
C GLU A 82 -0.40 3.75 -22.03
N ASN A 83 0.47 4.71 -22.38
CA ASN A 83 1.85 4.47 -22.76
C ASN A 83 2.84 4.75 -21.62
N GLY A 84 2.36 5.12 -20.43
CA GLY A 84 3.20 5.48 -19.29
C GLY A 84 3.77 6.89 -19.33
N ASN A 85 3.22 7.78 -20.19
CA ASN A 85 3.60 9.19 -20.19
C ASN A 85 2.87 9.93 -19.07
N HIS A 86 3.55 10.91 -18.48
CA HIS A 86 3.02 11.72 -17.40
C HIS A 86 2.57 13.12 -17.88
N PRO A 87 1.72 13.81 -17.10
CA PRO A 87 1.51 15.25 -17.29
C PRO A 87 2.83 16.01 -17.17
N LYS A 88 2.98 17.10 -17.94
CA LYS A 88 4.28 17.81 -18.09
C LYS A 88 4.77 18.49 -16.82
N ASP A 89 3.85 19.06 -16.02
CA ASP A 89 4.19 19.87 -14.86
C ASP A 89 4.38 19.00 -13.61
N ALA A 90 3.27 18.54 -13.03
CA ALA A 90 3.25 17.59 -11.92
C ALA A 90 2.59 16.29 -12.35
N CYS A 91 3.15 15.17 -11.93
CA CYS A 91 2.63 13.84 -12.23
C CYS A 91 2.10 13.12 -11.00
N THR A 92 2.47 13.59 -9.81
CA THR A 92 2.22 12.90 -8.55
C THR A 92 1.68 13.87 -7.51
N TRP A 93 0.69 13.42 -6.75
CA TRP A 93 0.11 14.15 -5.63
C TRP A 93 0.28 13.33 -4.36
N GLN A 94 0.83 13.97 -3.33
CA GLN A 94 1.00 13.40 -1.99
C GLN A 94 0.01 14.07 -1.05
N PHE A 95 -1.08 13.35 -0.75
CA PHE A 95 -2.10 13.78 0.21
C PHE A 95 -1.62 13.47 1.62
N ASN A 96 -1.57 14.51 2.46
CA ASN A 96 -1.13 14.42 3.85
C ASN A 96 -2.34 14.52 4.77
N PHE A 97 -2.72 13.43 5.44
CA PHE A 97 -3.92 13.36 6.26
C PHE A 97 -3.68 13.79 7.71
N LYS A 98 -4.74 14.24 8.37
CA LYS A 98 -4.69 14.63 9.76
C LYS A 98 -4.37 13.41 10.65
N PHE A 99 -3.33 13.55 11.46
CA PHE A 99 -2.86 12.49 12.36
C PHE A 99 -2.20 13.11 13.60
N SER A 100 -2.55 12.63 14.80
CA SER A 100 -1.99 13.10 16.07
C SER A 100 -1.31 11.95 16.81
N LEU A 101 -0.04 12.12 17.17
CA LEU A 101 0.66 11.15 18.02
C LEU A 101 0.14 11.14 19.47
N ALA A 102 -0.63 12.15 19.88
CA ALA A 102 -1.22 12.20 21.20
C ALA A 102 -2.57 11.46 21.27
N GLU A 103 -3.32 11.44 20.18
CA GLU A 103 -4.68 10.90 20.15
C GLU A 103 -4.80 9.55 19.41
N ASP A 104 -4.02 9.33 18.36
CA ASP A 104 -4.19 8.21 17.45
C ASP A 104 -3.33 6.99 17.85
N MET A 105 -3.86 5.79 17.59
CA MET A 105 -3.11 4.54 17.80
C MET A 105 -2.06 4.33 16.71
N TYR A 106 -0.91 3.78 17.09
CA TYR A 106 0.17 3.46 16.18
C TYR A 106 1.12 2.37 16.69
N ALA A 107 1.87 1.76 15.77
CA ALA A 107 3.04 0.97 16.10
C ALA A 107 4.28 1.87 16.17
N GLN A 108 5.05 1.82 17.26
CA GLN A 108 6.21 2.70 17.48
C GLN A 108 7.26 2.59 16.36
N ASP A 109 7.58 1.36 15.94
CA ASP A 109 8.56 1.11 14.87
C ASP A 109 8.15 1.79 13.54
N SER A 110 6.84 1.87 13.25
CA SER A 110 6.32 2.54 12.06
C SER A 110 6.46 4.05 12.15
N ILE A 111 6.16 4.66 13.31
CA ILE A 111 6.35 6.11 13.51
C ILE A 111 7.82 6.48 13.41
N ASP A 112 8.72 5.68 14.00
CA ASP A 112 10.16 5.93 13.93
C ASP A 112 10.68 5.85 12.50
N LEU A 113 10.22 4.86 11.72
CA LEU A 113 10.56 4.73 10.31
C LEU A 113 10.05 5.92 9.48
N LEU A 114 8.78 6.28 9.63
CA LEU A 114 8.17 7.40 8.90
C LEU A 114 8.82 8.73 9.26
N THR A 115 9.15 8.96 10.53
CA THR A 115 9.90 10.15 10.97
C THR A 115 11.27 10.22 10.31
N LYS A 116 12.02 9.10 10.28
CA LYS A 116 13.31 9.02 9.58
C LYS A 116 13.19 9.24 8.07
N SER A 117 12.05 8.90 7.50
CA SER A 117 11.72 9.07 6.08
C SER A 117 11.25 10.49 5.74
N GLY A 118 11.14 11.36 6.74
CA GLY A 118 10.86 12.79 6.58
C GLY A 118 9.41 13.19 6.82
N ILE A 119 8.57 12.31 7.37
CA ILE A 119 7.21 12.67 7.79
C ILE A 119 7.26 13.64 8.97
N ASN A 120 6.59 14.77 8.83
CA ASN A 120 6.46 15.78 9.89
C ASN A 120 5.09 15.65 10.57
N PHE A 121 5.02 14.83 11.62
CA PHE A 121 3.78 14.57 12.34
C PHE A 121 3.11 15.81 12.94
N GLN A 122 3.89 16.81 13.38
CA GLN A 122 3.30 18.07 13.85
C GLN A 122 2.53 18.78 12.72
N LYS A 123 3.08 18.76 11.50
CA LYS A 123 2.39 19.35 10.33
C LYS A 123 1.12 18.56 9.95
N HIS A 124 1.14 17.23 10.08
CA HIS A 124 -0.06 16.40 9.91
C HIS A 124 -1.14 16.76 10.93
N GLU A 125 -0.77 16.97 12.19
CA GLU A 125 -1.72 17.34 13.24
C GLU A 125 -2.36 18.72 12.98
N ASP A 126 -1.54 19.70 12.59
CA ASP A 126 -1.95 21.09 12.44
C ASP A 126 -2.67 21.38 11.11
N TYR A 127 -2.22 20.75 10.00
CA TYR A 127 -2.62 21.11 8.63
C TYR A 127 -3.09 19.91 7.79
N GLY A 128 -3.15 18.71 8.37
CA GLY A 128 -3.52 17.50 7.66
C GLY A 128 -4.97 17.52 7.16
N ILE A 129 -5.18 16.85 6.04
CA ILE A 129 -6.48 16.69 5.40
C ILE A 129 -7.42 15.87 6.28
N ASP A 130 -8.64 16.35 6.46
CA ASP A 130 -9.72 15.54 7.01
C ASP A 130 -10.10 14.43 6.02
N VAL A 131 -10.11 13.18 6.50
CA VAL A 131 -10.34 12.01 5.64
C VAL A 131 -11.74 11.95 5.06
N HIS A 132 -12.75 12.52 5.74
CA HIS A 132 -14.12 12.55 5.23
C HIS A 132 -14.27 13.60 4.14
N HIS A 133 -13.66 14.77 4.30
CA HIS A 133 -13.62 15.78 3.23
C HIS A 133 -12.90 15.24 1.99
N PHE A 134 -11.78 14.53 2.15
CA PHE A 134 -11.14 13.85 1.04
C PHE A 134 -12.05 12.81 0.37
N GLY A 135 -12.74 11.97 1.16
CA GLY A 135 -13.67 10.97 0.66
C GLY A 135 -14.82 11.57 -0.17
N GLU A 136 -15.38 12.69 0.29
CA GLU A 136 -16.40 13.46 -0.46
C GLU A 136 -15.89 13.96 -1.81
N LEU A 137 -14.66 14.46 -1.88
CA LEU A 137 -14.09 14.92 -3.14
C LEU A 137 -13.72 13.75 -4.06
N LEU A 138 -13.25 12.63 -3.49
CA LEU A 138 -12.84 11.44 -4.23
C LEU A 138 -14.02 10.76 -4.92
N ILE A 139 -15.19 10.64 -4.27
CA ILE A 139 -16.36 9.95 -4.85
C ILE A 139 -16.84 10.59 -6.17
N SER A 140 -16.67 11.91 -6.31
CA SER A 140 -17.10 12.70 -7.46
C SER A 140 -15.92 13.15 -8.34
N SER A 141 -14.74 12.56 -8.14
CA SER A 141 -13.50 12.96 -8.85
C SER A 141 -13.34 12.35 -10.23
N GLY A 142 -14.05 11.26 -10.53
CA GLY A 142 -13.80 10.40 -11.68
C GLY A 142 -12.71 9.35 -11.44
N PHE A 143 -12.09 9.24 -10.27
CA PHE A 143 -11.05 8.22 -10.02
C PHE A 143 -11.60 6.83 -9.69
N VAL A 144 -12.85 6.78 -9.21
CA VAL A 144 -13.51 5.59 -8.70
C VAL A 144 -14.84 5.41 -9.41
N LEU A 145 -15.41 4.20 -9.35
CA LEU A 145 -16.71 3.84 -9.94
C LEU A 145 -16.74 3.89 -11.49
N LEU A 146 -15.59 4.06 -12.14
CA LEU A 146 -15.45 4.15 -13.60
C LEU A 146 -14.54 3.03 -14.12
N ASP A 147 -14.97 2.35 -15.19
CA ASP A 147 -14.25 1.24 -15.80
C ASP A 147 -13.03 1.72 -16.61
N GLU A 148 -13.04 2.98 -17.03
CA GLU A 148 -11.98 3.61 -17.81
C GLU A 148 -10.70 3.84 -17.00
N VAL A 149 -10.83 3.96 -15.66
CA VAL A 149 -9.70 4.26 -14.77
C VAL A 149 -9.03 2.97 -14.30
N LYS A 150 -7.72 2.89 -14.50
CA LYS A 150 -6.91 1.71 -14.17
C LYS A 150 -5.98 2.02 -13.01
N TRP A 151 -6.24 1.39 -11.87
CA TRP A 151 -5.42 1.51 -10.68
C TRP A 151 -4.21 0.57 -10.73
N ILE A 152 -3.03 1.10 -10.47
CA ILE A 152 -1.78 0.35 -10.36
C ILE A 152 -1.31 0.40 -8.92
N SER A 153 -0.89 -0.75 -8.39
CA SER A 153 -0.50 -0.84 -6.99
C SER A 153 0.64 -1.85 -6.75
N PHE A 154 1.14 -1.92 -5.53
CA PHE A 154 2.13 -2.93 -5.13
C PHE A 154 1.81 -3.49 -3.74
N HIS A 155 1.45 -4.77 -3.65
CA HIS A 155 1.15 -5.46 -2.40
C HIS A 155 0.06 -4.74 -1.59
N SER A 156 -1.07 -4.46 -2.24
CA SER A 156 -1.90 -3.31 -1.89
C SER A 156 -3.18 -3.61 -1.13
N GLY A 157 -3.21 -4.73 -0.39
CA GLY A 157 -4.37 -5.09 0.42
C GLY A 157 -4.76 -3.97 1.39
N TYR A 158 -3.80 -3.50 2.19
CA TYR A 158 -4.03 -2.42 3.16
C TYR A 158 -4.38 -1.10 2.47
N ASP A 159 -3.70 -0.75 1.37
CA ASP A 159 -3.92 0.51 0.67
C ASP A 159 -5.38 0.64 0.20
N PHE A 160 -5.90 -0.39 -0.48
CA PHE A 160 -7.30 -0.43 -0.88
C PHE A 160 -8.27 -0.60 0.30
N GLY A 161 -7.84 -1.27 1.37
CA GLY A 161 -8.60 -1.32 2.63
C GLY A 161 -8.86 0.07 3.17
N TYR A 162 -7.84 0.91 3.29
CA TYR A 162 -8.03 2.28 3.76
C TYR A 162 -8.88 3.13 2.80
N LEU A 163 -8.65 3.03 1.49
CA LEU A 163 -9.46 3.77 0.52
C LEU A 163 -10.94 3.36 0.57
N LEU A 164 -11.25 2.07 0.69
CA LEU A 164 -12.63 1.61 0.86
C LEU A 164 -13.24 2.08 2.17
N LYS A 165 -12.51 2.03 3.29
CA LYS A 165 -12.97 2.58 4.58
C LYS A 165 -13.33 4.07 4.45
N ILE A 166 -12.51 4.84 3.75
CA ILE A 166 -12.75 6.27 3.51
C ILE A 166 -14.00 6.47 2.63
N LEU A 167 -14.06 5.80 1.47
CA LEU A 167 -15.14 5.95 0.49
C LEU A 167 -16.51 5.54 1.05
N THR A 168 -16.54 4.50 1.88
CA THR A 168 -17.76 3.95 2.46
C THR A 168 -18.14 4.60 3.79
N CYS A 169 -17.22 5.37 4.38
CA CYS A 169 -17.34 5.91 5.74
C CYS A 169 -17.80 4.87 6.77
N SER A 170 -17.39 3.61 6.57
CA SER A 170 -17.85 2.45 7.34
C SER A 170 -16.68 1.52 7.66
N PRO A 171 -16.78 0.69 8.72
CA PRO A 171 -15.85 -0.42 8.93
C PRO A 171 -15.81 -1.32 7.70
N LEU A 172 -14.66 -1.94 7.45
CA LEU A 172 -14.52 -2.88 6.35
C LEU A 172 -15.47 -4.09 6.52
N PRO A 173 -15.93 -4.72 5.41
CA PRO A 173 -16.83 -5.86 5.47
C PRO A 173 -16.33 -6.99 6.37
N ALA A 174 -17.24 -7.80 6.90
CA ALA A 174 -16.82 -8.86 7.83
C ALA A 174 -16.13 -10.03 7.11
N GLU A 175 -16.62 -10.35 5.92
CA GLU A 175 -16.15 -11.45 5.09
C GLU A 175 -15.33 -10.93 3.91
N GLU A 176 -14.28 -11.67 3.53
CA GLU A 176 -13.37 -11.29 2.44
C GLU A 176 -14.09 -11.15 1.09
N ASN A 177 -15.10 -11.98 0.82
CA ASN A 177 -15.87 -11.92 -0.42
C ASN A 177 -16.64 -10.60 -0.55
N ASP A 178 -17.30 -10.16 0.52
CA ASP A 178 -18.05 -8.90 0.55
C ASP A 178 -17.11 -7.70 0.36
N PHE A 179 -15.89 -7.78 0.88
CA PHE A 179 -14.84 -6.80 0.61
C PHE A 179 -14.47 -6.74 -0.86
N PHE A 180 -14.27 -7.89 -1.53
CA PHE A 180 -13.95 -7.90 -2.95
C PHE A 180 -15.12 -7.44 -3.83
N ASP A 181 -16.36 -7.75 -3.46
CA ASP A 181 -17.55 -7.27 -4.19
C ASP A 181 -17.66 -5.74 -4.11
N LEU A 182 -17.40 -5.17 -2.93
CA LEU A 182 -17.34 -3.73 -2.75
C LEU A 182 -16.14 -3.11 -3.47
N LEU A 183 -14.97 -3.73 -3.37
CA LEU A 183 -13.75 -3.29 -4.03
C LEU A 183 -13.94 -3.18 -5.54
N ARG A 184 -14.52 -4.20 -6.18
CA ARG A 184 -14.79 -4.20 -7.63
C ARG A 184 -15.78 -3.12 -8.05
N THR A 185 -16.68 -2.73 -7.16
CA THR A 185 -17.62 -1.64 -7.43
C THR A 185 -16.88 -0.30 -7.49
N TYR A 186 -16.04 0.00 -6.50
CA TYR A 186 -15.32 1.29 -6.43
C TYR A 186 -14.09 1.35 -7.34
N PHE A 187 -13.44 0.21 -7.58
CA PHE A 187 -12.18 0.09 -8.32
C PHE A 187 -12.28 -1.07 -9.32
N PRO A 188 -12.98 -0.88 -10.45
CA PRO A 188 -13.24 -1.96 -11.40
C PRO A 188 -11.96 -2.54 -12.00
N CYS A 189 -10.95 -1.69 -12.22
CA CYS A 189 -9.68 -2.09 -12.82
C CYS A 189 -8.50 -1.88 -11.86
N ILE A 190 -7.98 -2.97 -11.29
CA ILE A 190 -6.78 -2.97 -10.43
C ILE A 190 -5.71 -3.92 -10.99
N TYR A 191 -4.46 -3.44 -11.02
CA TYR A 191 -3.27 -4.27 -11.25
C TYR A 191 -2.28 -4.15 -10.07
N ASP A 192 -2.19 -5.21 -9.27
CA ASP A 192 -1.18 -5.32 -8.22
C ASP A 192 0.12 -5.90 -8.79
N ILE A 193 1.16 -5.06 -8.92
CA ILE A 193 2.48 -5.45 -9.44
C ILE A 193 3.03 -6.67 -8.71
N LYS A 194 2.85 -6.78 -7.39
CA LYS A 194 3.33 -7.92 -6.60
C LYS A 194 2.64 -9.21 -7.00
N TYR A 195 1.37 -9.14 -7.41
CA TYR A 195 0.65 -10.28 -7.98
C TYR A 195 1.16 -10.61 -9.39
N LEU A 196 1.36 -9.61 -10.26
CA LEU A 196 1.90 -9.80 -11.61
C LEU A 196 3.29 -10.46 -11.60
N MET A 197 4.15 -10.09 -10.65
CA MET A 197 5.49 -10.67 -10.46
C MET A 197 5.47 -12.19 -10.32
N LYS A 198 4.38 -12.82 -9.85
CA LYS A 198 4.27 -14.29 -9.75
C LYS A 198 4.43 -14.99 -11.11
N SER A 199 4.11 -14.30 -12.21
CA SER A 199 4.27 -14.82 -13.57
C SER A 199 5.62 -14.44 -14.20
N CYS A 200 6.43 -13.62 -13.54
CA CYS A 200 7.73 -13.17 -14.04
C CYS A 200 8.84 -13.99 -13.39
N LYS A 201 9.49 -14.87 -14.17
CA LYS A 201 10.63 -15.65 -13.68
C LYS A 201 11.73 -14.69 -13.22
N ASN A 202 12.26 -14.92 -12.02
CA ASN A 202 13.35 -14.17 -11.38
C ASN A 202 13.00 -12.83 -10.72
N LEU A 203 11.74 -12.37 -10.75
CA LEU A 203 11.34 -11.18 -9.98
C LEU A 203 10.85 -11.59 -8.59
N LYS A 204 11.53 -11.10 -7.55
CA LYS A 204 11.18 -11.30 -6.14
C LYS A 204 11.47 -10.01 -5.37
N GLY A 205 11.09 -9.97 -4.09
CA GLY A 205 11.48 -8.85 -3.23
C GLY A 205 10.50 -7.68 -3.20
N GLY A 206 10.90 -6.60 -2.52
CA GLY A 206 10.10 -5.39 -2.33
C GLY A 206 10.05 -4.49 -3.57
N LEU A 207 9.26 -3.40 -3.50
CA LEU A 207 9.12 -2.45 -4.62
C LEU A 207 10.47 -1.85 -5.04
N GLN A 208 11.31 -1.49 -4.06
CA GLN A 208 12.63 -0.93 -4.33
C GLN A 208 13.58 -1.95 -4.99
N GLU A 209 13.54 -3.21 -4.57
CA GLU A 209 14.35 -4.28 -5.16
C GLU A 209 13.92 -4.52 -6.62
N LEU A 210 12.61 -4.61 -6.88
CA LEU A 210 12.07 -4.70 -8.23
C LEU A 210 12.47 -3.50 -9.11
N ALA A 211 12.37 -2.28 -8.60
CA ALA A 211 12.76 -1.09 -9.35
C ALA A 211 14.25 -1.11 -9.70
N ASN A 212 15.11 -1.56 -8.78
CA ASN A 212 16.55 -1.71 -9.03
C ASN A 212 16.82 -2.75 -10.13
N ASP A 213 16.15 -3.91 -10.08
CA ASP A 213 16.27 -4.98 -11.08
C ASP A 213 15.81 -4.52 -12.48
N LEU A 214 14.81 -3.64 -12.55
CA LEU A 214 14.32 -3.06 -13.80
C LEU A 214 15.03 -1.77 -14.21
N HIS A 215 16.04 -1.35 -13.45
CA HIS A 215 16.79 -0.10 -13.64
C HIS A 215 15.91 1.15 -13.69
N VAL A 216 14.89 1.19 -12.83
CA VAL A 216 13.98 2.33 -12.67
C VAL A 216 14.49 3.20 -11.50
N PRO A 217 14.93 4.45 -11.75
CA PRO A 217 15.39 5.33 -10.69
C PRO A 217 14.22 5.85 -9.85
N ARG A 218 14.43 5.97 -8.54
CA ARG A 218 13.49 6.64 -7.65
C ARG A 218 13.61 8.16 -7.76
N ILE A 219 12.46 8.84 -7.73
CA ILE A 219 12.36 10.29 -7.61
C ILE A 219 11.57 10.60 -6.32
N GLY A 220 12.18 11.38 -5.42
CA GLY A 220 11.61 11.69 -4.11
C GLY A 220 12.13 10.79 -2.98
N SER A 221 11.61 11.02 -1.77
CA SER A 221 12.02 10.29 -0.56
C SER A 221 11.44 8.88 -0.55
N GLN A 222 12.23 7.87 -0.21
CA GLN A 222 11.71 6.51 0.02
C GLN A 222 10.82 6.50 1.27
N HIS A 223 9.77 5.67 1.29
CA HIS A 223 8.80 5.58 2.40
C HIS A 223 8.01 6.88 2.59
N GLN A 224 7.62 7.47 1.47
CA GLN A 224 6.63 8.53 1.39
C GLN A 224 5.73 8.22 0.20
N ALA A 225 4.43 8.30 0.43
CA ALA A 225 3.44 7.72 -0.45
C ALA A 225 3.53 8.30 -1.88
N GLY A 226 3.83 9.59 -2.05
CA GLY A 226 4.00 10.21 -3.35
C GLY A 226 5.14 9.57 -4.16
N SER A 227 6.34 9.57 -3.60
CA SER A 227 7.53 8.96 -4.23
C SER A 227 7.36 7.46 -4.49
N ASP A 228 6.73 6.73 -3.57
CA ASP A 228 6.44 5.31 -3.74
C ASP A 228 5.40 5.07 -4.84
N SER A 229 4.34 5.88 -4.95
CA SER A 229 3.37 5.80 -6.05
C SER A 229 4.01 6.07 -7.43
N LEU A 230 4.97 7.00 -7.49
CA LEU A 230 5.69 7.32 -8.73
C LEU A 230 6.63 6.18 -9.14
N LEU A 231 7.29 5.56 -8.16
CA LEU A 231 8.10 4.37 -8.39
C LEU A 231 7.23 3.20 -8.84
N THR A 232 6.07 2.98 -8.20
CA THR A 232 5.05 2.00 -8.59
C THR A 232 4.65 2.20 -10.06
N CYS A 233 4.31 3.43 -10.47
CA CYS A 233 3.93 3.75 -11.84
C CYS A 233 5.04 3.39 -12.84
N SER A 234 6.23 3.92 -12.61
CA SER A 234 7.38 3.75 -13.51
C SER A 234 7.78 2.29 -13.64
N THR A 235 7.73 1.56 -12.52
CA THR A 235 8.05 0.13 -12.44
C THR A 235 7.00 -0.71 -13.17
N PHE A 236 5.71 -0.38 -13.05
CA PHE A 236 4.65 -1.08 -13.77
C PHE A 236 4.82 -1.00 -15.28
N PHE A 237 4.98 0.20 -15.84
CA PHE A 237 5.12 0.35 -17.30
C PHE A 237 6.41 -0.29 -17.80
N LYS A 238 7.50 -0.21 -17.04
CA LYS A 238 8.75 -0.92 -17.37
C LYS A 238 8.57 -2.44 -17.36
N MET A 239 7.89 -2.97 -16.34
CA MET A 239 7.60 -4.40 -16.22
C MET A 239 6.67 -4.87 -17.34
N ARG A 240 5.62 -4.10 -17.66
CA ARG A 240 4.67 -4.37 -18.74
C ARG A 240 5.39 -4.50 -20.09
N ASN A 241 6.31 -3.59 -20.38
CA ASN A 241 7.11 -3.63 -21.60
C ASN A 241 8.03 -4.86 -21.66
N VAL A 242 8.74 -5.17 -20.57
CA VAL A 242 9.77 -6.24 -20.56
C VAL A 242 9.18 -7.65 -20.49
N PHE A 243 8.11 -7.86 -19.71
CA PHE A 243 7.60 -9.20 -19.39
C PHE A 243 6.24 -9.52 -19.99
N PHE A 244 5.52 -8.53 -20.51
CA PHE A 244 4.13 -8.67 -20.96
C PHE A 244 3.90 -8.14 -22.37
N GLU A 245 4.94 -7.86 -23.15
CA GLU A 245 4.81 -7.39 -24.54
C GLU A 245 3.86 -6.17 -24.66
N ASP A 246 3.96 -5.26 -23.69
CA ASP A 246 3.12 -4.06 -23.56
C ASP A 246 1.61 -4.33 -23.34
N LYS A 247 1.21 -5.58 -23.07
CA LYS A 247 -0.20 -5.96 -22.87
C LYS A 247 -0.40 -6.92 -21.69
N ILE A 248 -1.22 -6.53 -20.73
CA ILE A 248 -1.60 -7.37 -19.59
C ILE A 248 -2.87 -8.15 -19.95
N ASP A 249 -2.95 -9.40 -19.51
CA ASP A 249 -4.13 -10.25 -19.66
C ASP A 249 -5.11 -10.04 -18.49
N ASP A 250 -6.16 -9.27 -18.73
CA ASP A 250 -7.20 -8.95 -17.74
C ASP A 250 -7.79 -10.20 -17.09
N ALA A 251 -8.02 -11.28 -17.87
CA ALA A 251 -8.62 -12.51 -17.37
C ALA A 251 -7.76 -13.20 -16.28
N LYS A 252 -6.47 -12.86 -16.21
CA LYS A 252 -5.51 -13.46 -15.30
C LYS A 252 -5.09 -12.52 -14.17
N TYR A 253 -5.10 -11.20 -14.39
CA TYR A 253 -4.45 -10.25 -13.48
C TYR A 253 -5.38 -9.16 -12.94
N LEU A 254 -6.51 -8.88 -13.60
CA LEU A 254 -7.40 -7.79 -13.20
C LEU A 254 -8.08 -8.08 -11.86
N GLY A 255 -7.99 -7.14 -10.92
CA GLY A 255 -8.70 -7.19 -9.64
C GLY A 255 -8.09 -8.12 -8.59
N TYR A 256 -6.95 -8.76 -8.87
CA TYR A 256 -6.26 -9.63 -7.91
C TYR A 256 -5.29 -8.83 -7.02
N LEU A 257 -5.48 -8.91 -5.70
CA LEU A 257 -4.58 -8.33 -4.71
C LEU A 257 -3.62 -9.40 -4.16
N TYR A 258 -2.34 -9.06 -4.02
CA TYR A 258 -1.38 -10.00 -3.46
C TYR A 258 -1.71 -10.33 -2.00
N GLY A 259 -1.76 -11.63 -1.67
CA GLY A 259 -1.97 -12.11 -0.30
C GLY A 259 -3.43 -12.30 0.12
N LEU A 260 -4.37 -11.91 -0.75
CA LEU A 260 -5.82 -12.00 -0.56
C LEU A 260 -6.49 -12.76 -1.73
N GLY A 261 -7.74 -13.16 -1.56
CA GLY A 261 -8.60 -13.67 -2.65
C GLY A 261 -8.37 -15.13 -3.06
N SER A 262 -7.68 -15.94 -2.25
CA SER A 262 -7.52 -17.38 -2.51
C SER A 262 -8.75 -18.19 -2.10
N ALA A 263 -9.87 -18.00 -2.80
CA ALA A 263 -11.04 -18.88 -2.66
C ALA A 263 -11.81 -19.17 -3.96
N VAL A 264 -11.45 -18.57 -5.10
CA VAL A 264 -12.14 -18.83 -6.37
C VAL A 264 -11.15 -19.41 -7.38
N GLY A 265 -11.06 -20.75 -7.45
CA GLY A 265 -10.70 -21.46 -8.68
C GLY A 265 -9.30 -22.09 -8.83
N SER A 266 -8.52 -22.34 -7.78
CA SER A 266 -7.23 -23.06 -7.92
C SER A 266 -7.20 -24.35 -7.11
N THR A 267 -7.68 -25.45 -7.70
CA THR A 267 -7.29 -26.81 -7.27
C THR A 267 -5.84 -27.08 -7.69
N ALA A 268 -4.90 -26.52 -6.94
CA ALA A 268 -3.51 -26.95 -6.97
C ALA A 268 -3.05 -27.13 -5.54
N THR A 269 -3.03 -28.38 -5.08
CA THR A 269 -2.37 -28.80 -3.84
C THR A 269 -0.92 -28.33 -3.87
N GLN A 270 -0.62 -27.29 -3.11
CA GLN A 270 0.75 -26.96 -2.73
C GLN A 270 1.12 -27.79 -1.51
N PRO A 271 2.29 -28.45 -1.48
CA PRO A 271 2.74 -29.16 -0.29
C PRO A 271 3.00 -28.15 0.83
N ASN A 272 2.46 -28.46 2.01
CA ASN A 272 2.74 -27.77 3.27
C ASN A 272 4.26 -27.64 3.48
N SER A 273 4.83 -26.48 3.19
CA SER A 273 6.08 -26.06 3.82
C SER A 273 5.73 -25.27 5.06
N LEU A 274 5.64 -25.96 6.21
CA LEU A 274 5.93 -25.30 7.47
C LEU A 274 7.38 -24.81 7.37
N ALA A 275 7.57 -23.50 7.22
CA ALA A 275 8.86 -22.89 7.41
C ALA A 275 9.17 -22.96 8.92
N THR A 276 9.86 -24.01 9.32
CA THR A 276 10.50 -24.13 10.62
C THR A 276 11.60 -23.09 10.70
N PHE A 277 11.38 -22.00 11.44
CA PHE A 277 12.43 -21.06 11.79
C PHE A 277 13.30 -21.67 12.89
N ASN A 278 14.43 -22.26 12.49
CA ASN A 278 15.48 -22.68 13.42
C ASN A 278 16.42 -21.51 13.70
N SER A 279 16.38 -21.01 14.93
CA SER A 279 17.42 -20.17 15.52
C SER A 279 18.64 -21.02 15.84
N ALA A 280 19.74 -20.84 15.12
CA ALA A 280 21.04 -21.39 15.49
C ALA A 280 21.74 -20.44 16.46
N ALA A 281 21.74 -20.79 17.75
CA ALA A 281 22.73 -20.32 18.72
C ALA A 281 23.39 -21.56 19.32
N GLY A 282 24.72 -21.60 19.28
CA GLY A 282 25.53 -22.75 19.67
C GLY A 282 25.36 -23.16 21.13
N ASN A 283 25.42 -24.47 21.35
CA ASN A 283 25.46 -25.13 22.66
C ASN A 283 26.69 -24.68 23.46
N ASP A 284 26.47 -24.36 24.73
CA ASP A 284 27.14 -25.03 25.85
C ASP A 284 26.24 -24.99 27.10
N SER A 285 26.15 -26.12 27.80
CA SER A 285 25.45 -26.33 29.08
C SER A 285 26.50 -26.81 30.12
N PRO A 286 26.23 -26.94 31.44
CA PRO A 286 24.91 -27.03 32.09
C PRO A 286 24.77 -26.43 33.54
N LEU A 287 23.55 -26.58 34.10
CA LEU A 287 23.15 -26.78 35.53
C LEU A 287 22.50 -25.63 36.38
N ILE A 288 21.23 -25.90 36.73
CA ILE A 288 20.55 -25.82 38.06
C ILE A 288 19.81 -24.53 38.55
N THR A 289 18.52 -24.75 38.87
CA THR A 289 17.54 -24.12 39.81
C THR A 289 16.82 -22.78 39.55
N ASN A 290 15.47 -22.89 39.59
CA ASN A 290 14.42 -22.06 40.20
C ASN A 290 14.64 -20.53 40.36
N GLN A 291 13.79 -19.72 39.73
CA GLN A 291 12.73 -18.93 40.39
C GLN A 291 11.98 -18.04 39.39
N SER A 292 10.71 -17.77 39.72
CA SER A 292 9.73 -16.89 39.10
C SER A 292 10.25 -15.53 38.64
N THR A 293 9.79 -15.06 37.47
CA THR A 293 9.30 -13.68 37.26
C THR A 293 8.60 -13.56 35.90
N ALA A 294 7.46 -12.90 35.90
CA ALA A 294 6.69 -12.55 34.72
C ALA A 294 7.46 -11.54 33.85
N GLN A 295 7.50 -11.75 32.53
CA GLN A 295 7.89 -10.72 31.58
C GLN A 295 7.06 -10.76 30.30
N ASN A 296 6.67 -9.55 29.91
CA ASN A 296 5.88 -9.12 28.77
C ASN A 296 6.25 -9.81 27.45
N GLY A 297 5.22 -10.34 26.77
CA GLY A 297 5.31 -10.76 25.38
C GLY A 297 5.55 -9.55 24.48
N LYS A 298 6.71 -9.53 23.82
CA LYS A 298 7.04 -8.58 22.75
C LYS A 298 6.08 -8.78 21.58
N ALA A 299 5.42 -7.70 21.16
CA ALA A 299 4.71 -7.65 19.89
C ALA A 299 5.72 -7.76 18.74
N GLY A 300 5.54 -8.75 17.87
CA GLY A 300 6.33 -8.91 16.65
C GLY A 300 5.89 -7.88 15.59
N SER A 301 6.83 -7.07 15.14
CA SER A 301 6.67 -6.11 14.05
C SER A 301 6.36 -6.83 12.74
N PHE A 302 5.29 -6.43 12.06
CA PHE A 302 5.06 -6.76 10.66
C PHE A 302 5.46 -5.54 9.83
N GLN A 303 6.63 -5.63 9.19
CA GLN A 303 7.12 -4.64 8.24
C GLN A 303 6.54 -4.91 6.85
N LYS A 304 6.06 -3.86 6.16
CA LYS A 304 5.91 -3.82 4.69
C LYS A 304 7.27 -4.31 4.16
N SER A 305 7.28 -5.37 3.35
CA SER A 305 8.48 -6.11 2.94
C SER A 305 9.40 -5.28 2.03
N SER A 306 10.10 -4.34 2.66
CA SER A 306 11.05 -3.40 2.08
C SER A 306 12.18 -3.09 3.08
N ILE A 307 12.70 -4.08 3.82
CA ILE A 307 13.90 -3.91 4.67
C ILE A 307 14.77 -5.17 4.58
N ASN A 308 15.66 -5.19 3.58
CA ASN A 308 17.01 -5.75 3.77
C ASN A 308 17.93 -4.56 4.06
N ILE A 309 18.31 -4.39 5.31
CA ILE A 309 19.43 -3.51 5.69
C ILE A 309 20.44 -4.43 6.36
N ASN A 310 21.63 -4.49 5.78
CA ASN A 310 22.80 -5.17 6.35
C ASN A 310 23.09 -4.68 7.77
#